data_AF-H9FGY1-F1
#
_entry.id   AF-H9FGY1-F1
#
_cell.length_a   1.000
_cell.length_b   1.000
_cell.length_c   1.000
_cell.angle_alpha   90.00
_cell.angle_beta   90.00
_cell.angle_gamma   90.00
#
_symmetry.space_group_name_H-M   'P 1'
#
loop_
_entity.id
_entity.type
_entity.pdbx_description
1 polymer ?
#
loop_
_entity_poly.entity_id
_entity_poly.type
_entity_poly.pdbx_seq_one_letter_code
_entity_poly.pdbx_strand_id
1 'polypeptide(L)'
;HQLVQILRTLVTTGYSTEHSISGVSDPFLQVQILRLLRILGRNHEESSETMNDLLAQVATNTDTSRNAGNAVLFETVLTIMDIRSAAGLRVLAVNILGRFLLNSDRNIRYVALTSLLRLVQSDHSAVQRHRPTVVDCLQETDASLSRRALELSLA
;
A
#
# COMPACT_ATOMS: atom_id res chain seq x y z
N HIS A 1 21.06 -6.58 -0.88
CA HIS A 1 21.00 -7.35 -2.14
C HIS A 1 20.24 -8.68 -2.05
N GLN A 2 20.60 -9.62 -1.15
CA GLN A 2 19.99 -10.96 -1.12
C GLN A 2 18.48 -10.98 -0.80
N LEU A 3 18.01 -10.17 0.16
CA LEU A 3 16.57 -10.07 0.51
C LEU A 3 15.71 -9.51 -0.64
N VAL A 4 16.23 -8.53 -1.38
CA VAL A 4 15.54 -7.96 -2.56
C VAL A 4 15.43 -9.02 -3.65
N GLN A 5 16.47 -9.84 -3.85
CA GLN A 5 16.41 -10.97 -4.76
C GLN A 5 15.39 -12.03 -4.30
N ILE A 6 15.31 -12.33 -3.01
CA ILE A 6 14.32 -13.29 -2.48
C ILE A 6 12.88 -12.80 -2.74
N LEU A 7 12.57 -11.52 -2.45
CA LEU A 7 11.24 -10.99 -2.77
C LEU A 7 10.99 -10.98 -4.28
N ARG A 8 11.99 -10.59 -5.09
CA ARG A 8 11.86 -10.57 -6.55
C ARG A 8 11.57 -11.97 -7.09
N THR A 9 12.25 -12.98 -6.58
CA THR A 9 11.98 -14.39 -6.91
C THR A 9 10.55 -14.74 -6.51
N LEU A 10 10.11 -14.48 -5.27
CA LEU A 10 8.74 -14.78 -4.83
C LEU A 10 7.65 -14.11 -5.68
N VAL A 11 7.87 -12.86 -6.09
CA VAL A 11 6.96 -12.10 -6.96
C VAL A 11 6.96 -12.62 -8.40
N THR A 12 8.10 -13.11 -8.88
CA THR A 12 8.28 -13.55 -10.28
C THR A 12 7.95 -15.03 -10.48
N THR A 13 8.22 -15.89 -9.50
CA THR A 13 8.11 -17.35 -9.69
C THR A 13 6.68 -17.85 -9.66
N GLY A 14 5.72 -17.12 -9.10
CA GLY A 14 4.27 -17.28 -9.32
C GLY A 14 3.62 -18.65 -9.07
N TYR A 15 4.38 -19.73 -8.86
CA TYR A 15 3.90 -21.10 -8.94
C TYR A 15 4.76 -22.02 -8.06
N SER A 16 4.53 -21.95 -6.76
CA SER A 16 4.72 -23.11 -5.88
C SER A 16 3.33 -23.50 -5.39
N THR A 17 2.81 -24.60 -5.91
CA THR A 17 1.46 -25.12 -5.63
C THR A 17 1.21 -25.40 -4.15
N GLU A 18 2.27 -25.56 -3.36
CA GLU A 18 2.19 -25.83 -1.92
C GLU A 18 1.95 -24.57 -1.07
N HIS A 19 2.10 -23.37 -1.66
CA HIS A 19 2.23 -22.11 -0.92
C HIS A 19 1.39 -20.95 -1.50
N SER A 20 0.60 -21.22 -2.54
CA SER A 20 -0.29 -20.24 -3.14
C SER A 20 -1.60 -20.11 -2.35
N ILE A 21 -1.95 -18.90 -1.92
CA ILE A 21 -3.26 -18.58 -1.34
C ILE A 21 -4.00 -17.70 -2.34
N SER A 22 -5.09 -18.23 -2.90
CA SER A 22 -5.96 -17.51 -3.84
C SER A 22 -5.25 -16.89 -5.05
N GLY A 23 -4.21 -17.55 -5.58
CA GLY A 23 -3.44 -17.08 -6.74
C GLY A 23 -2.27 -16.15 -6.43
N VAL A 24 -2.04 -15.82 -5.14
CA VAL A 24 -0.85 -15.09 -4.67
C VAL A 24 0.09 -16.07 -3.96
N SER A 25 1.34 -16.15 -4.39
CA SER A 25 2.37 -17.00 -3.76
C SER A 25 2.82 -16.42 -2.41
N ASP A 26 2.60 -17.13 -1.30
CA ASP A 26 3.04 -16.75 0.05
C ASP A 26 2.78 -15.29 0.46
N PRO A 27 1.52 -14.81 0.48
CA PRO A 27 1.21 -13.42 0.81
C PRO A 27 1.72 -13.01 2.20
N PHE A 28 1.73 -13.93 3.16
CA PHE A 28 2.26 -13.68 4.50
C PHE A 28 3.77 -13.40 4.50
N LEU A 29 4.55 -14.20 3.77
CA LEU A 29 5.99 -14.00 3.63
C LEU A 29 6.29 -12.71 2.89
N GLN A 30 5.53 -12.42 1.81
CA GLN A 30 5.67 -11.16 1.08
C GLN A 30 5.45 -9.94 2.00
N VAL A 31 4.39 -9.95 2.80
CA VAL A 31 4.11 -8.87 3.78
C VAL A 31 5.24 -8.76 4.81
N GLN A 32 5.76 -9.88 5.34
CA GLN A 32 6.87 -9.85 6.30
C GLN A 32 8.16 -9.28 5.70
N ILE A 33 8.48 -9.64 4.46
CA ILE A 33 9.66 -9.11 3.76
C ILE A 33 9.46 -7.63 3.45
N LEU A 34 8.30 -7.20 2.95
CA LEU A 34 7.99 -5.78 2.72
C LEU A 34 8.12 -4.95 3.99
N ARG A 35 7.66 -5.49 5.13
CA ARG A 35 7.80 -4.87 6.45
C ARG A 35 9.25 -4.72 6.86
N LEU A 36 10.08 -5.74 6.60
CA LEU A 36 11.52 -5.68 6.85
C LEU A 36 12.20 -4.64 5.95
N LEU A 37 11.87 -4.61 4.66
CA LEU A 37 12.38 -3.63 3.69
C LEU A 37 12.06 -2.20 4.12
N ARG A 38 10.85 -1.97 4.66
CA ARG A 38 10.47 -0.66 5.22
C ARG A 38 11.42 -0.21 6.33
N ILE A 39 11.73 -1.10 7.27
CA ILE A 39 12.62 -0.79 8.40
C ILE A 39 14.05 -0.52 7.90
N LEU A 40 14.54 -1.33 6.96
CA LEU A 40 15.88 -1.19 6.39
C LEU A 40 16.03 0.10 5.54
N GLY A 41 15.00 0.48 4.78
CA GLY A 41 15.04 1.63 3.88
C GLY A 41 14.84 2.99 4.56
N ARG A 42 14.19 3.04 5.74
CA ARG A 42 13.74 4.28 6.39
C ARG A 42 14.83 5.36 6.54
N ASN A 43 16.08 4.96 6.75
CA ASN A 43 17.22 5.87 6.90
C ASN A 43 18.41 5.51 5.99
N HIS A 44 18.20 4.71 4.95
CA HIS A 44 19.27 4.27 4.06
C HIS A 44 18.87 4.47 2.60
N GLU A 45 19.42 5.51 1.98
CA GLU A 45 19.03 5.98 0.65
C GLU A 45 19.34 4.96 -0.45
N GLU A 46 20.57 4.43 -0.47
CA GLU A 46 21.00 3.39 -1.42
C GLU A 46 20.15 2.11 -1.34
N SER A 47 19.73 1.75 -0.12
CA SER A 47 18.84 0.60 0.10
C SER A 47 17.44 0.89 -0.44
N SER A 48 16.92 2.10 -0.21
CA SER A 48 15.63 2.54 -0.76
C SER A 48 15.65 2.55 -2.29
N GLU A 49 16.74 3.04 -2.89
CA GLU A 49 16.92 3.05 -4.34
C GLU A 49 16.91 1.65 -4.93
N THR A 50 17.67 0.72 -4.32
CA THR A 50 17.69 -0.70 -4.73
C THR A 50 16.31 -1.37 -4.63
N MET A 51 15.45 -0.90 -3.73
CA MET A 51 14.10 -1.44 -3.53
C MET A 51 13.05 -0.83 -4.47
N ASN A 52 13.33 0.31 -5.13
CA ASN A 52 12.31 1.03 -5.90
C ASN A 52 11.70 0.18 -7.02
N ASP A 53 12.53 -0.51 -7.83
CA ASP A 53 12.06 -1.35 -8.93
C ASP A 53 11.19 -2.51 -8.45
N LEU A 54 11.58 -3.11 -7.33
CA LEU A 54 10.85 -4.20 -6.69
C LEU A 54 9.47 -3.72 -6.23
N LEU A 55 9.43 -2.59 -5.52
CA LEU A 55 8.18 -2.01 -5.02
C LEU A 55 7.26 -1.59 -6.18
N ALA A 56 7.81 -1.05 -7.27
CA ALA A 56 7.07 -0.77 -8.50
C ALA A 56 6.43 -2.05 -9.07
N GLN A 57 7.22 -3.11 -9.17
CA GLN A 57 6.79 -4.39 -9.72
C GLN A 57 5.65 -5.00 -8.88
N VAL A 58 5.81 -5.06 -7.55
CA VAL A 58 4.76 -5.57 -6.65
C VAL A 58 3.50 -4.70 -6.76
N ALA A 59 3.66 -3.37 -6.71
CA ALA A 59 2.53 -2.45 -6.78
C ALA A 59 1.71 -2.54 -8.08
N THR A 60 2.32 -3.01 -9.18
CA THR A 60 1.70 -3.10 -10.50
C THR A 60 1.18 -4.51 -10.81
N ASN A 61 1.86 -5.56 -10.33
CA ASN A 61 1.55 -6.96 -10.68
C ASN A 61 0.72 -7.71 -9.63
N THR A 62 0.56 -7.17 -8.42
CA THR A 62 -0.26 -7.83 -7.40
C THR A 62 -1.75 -7.75 -7.74
N ASP A 63 -2.40 -8.91 -7.85
CA ASP A 63 -3.86 -9.00 -8.05
C ASP A 63 -4.62 -8.58 -6.79
N THR A 64 -5.45 -7.55 -6.88
CA THR A 64 -6.29 -7.02 -5.80
C THR A 64 -7.68 -7.65 -5.72
N SER A 65 -7.98 -8.68 -6.52
CA SER A 65 -9.28 -9.35 -6.53
C SER A 65 -9.62 -10.04 -5.20
N ARG A 66 -8.61 -10.34 -4.37
CA ARG A 66 -8.74 -11.03 -3.09
C ARG A 66 -8.02 -10.29 -1.96
N ASN A 67 -8.44 -10.57 -0.72
CA ASN A 67 -7.86 -9.94 0.48
C ASN A 67 -6.36 -10.19 0.63
N ALA A 68 -5.85 -11.35 0.20
CA ALA A 68 -4.42 -11.65 0.23
C ALA A 68 -3.59 -10.64 -0.58
N GLY A 69 -3.99 -10.36 -1.82
CA GLY A 69 -3.31 -9.37 -2.64
C GLY A 69 -3.52 -7.94 -2.16
N ASN A 70 -4.71 -7.61 -1.65
CA ASN A 70 -4.92 -6.31 -0.98
C ASN A 70 -3.99 -6.11 0.22
N ALA A 71 -3.71 -7.16 1.01
CA ALA A 71 -2.79 -7.08 2.14
C ALA A 71 -1.33 -6.86 1.69
N VAL A 72 -0.86 -7.59 0.66
CA VAL A 72 0.47 -7.39 0.07
C VAL A 72 0.60 -5.98 -0.49
N LEU A 73 -0.38 -5.53 -1.26
CA LEU A 73 -0.37 -4.22 -1.88
C LEU A 73 -0.44 -3.11 -0.83
N PHE A 74 -1.20 -3.31 0.25
CA PHE A 74 -1.26 -2.38 1.36
C PHE A 74 0.10 -2.25 2.08
N GLU A 75 0.76 -3.35 2.40
CA GLU A 75 2.10 -3.28 3.01
C GLU A 75 3.11 -2.64 2.03
N THR A 76 2.99 -2.91 0.73
CA THR A 76 3.81 -2.27 -0.31
C THR A 76 3.66 -0.75 -0.29
N VAL A 77 2.42 -0.25 -0.22
CA VAL A 77 2.13 1.18 -0.07
C VAL A 77 2.78 1.73 1.19
N LEU A 78 2.61 1.09 2.34
CA LEU A 78 3.20 1.57 3.59
C LEU A 78 4.74 1.58 3.52
N THR A 79 5.35 0.61 2.85
CA THR A 79 6.79 0.57 2.62
C THR A 79 7.24 1.73 1.74
N ILE A 80 6.58 1.98 0.61
CA ILE A 80 6.89 3.12 -0.28
C ILE A 80 6.81 4.44 0.48
N MET A 81 5.79 4.61 1.32
CA MET A 81 5.52 5.89 2.00
C MET A 81 6.49 6.20 3.15
N ASP A 82 7.10 5.18 3.76
CA ASP A 82 7.95 5.34 4.95
C ASP A 82 9.45 5.39 4.61
N ILE A 83 9.84 5.01 3.37
CA ILE A 83 11.23 5.10 2.88
C ILE A 83 11.44 6.32 1.97
N ARG A 84 12.71 6.65 1.66
CA ARG A 84 13.06 7.65 0.63
C ARG A 84 12.88 7.08 -0.79
N SER A 85 11.62 6.80 -1.14
CA SER A 85 11.22 6.29 -2.44
C SER A 85 11.18 7.37 -3.52
N ALA A 86 11.30 6.96 -4.79
CA ALA A 86 11.16 7.85 -5.93
C ALA A 86 9.77 8.54 -5.96
N ALA A 87 9.72 9.80 -6.40
CA ALA A 87 8.48 10.59 -6.43
C ALA A 87 7.33 9.88 -7.20
N GLY A 88 7.65 9.20 -8.31
CA GLY A 88 6.67 8.42 -9.08
C GLY A 88 6.04 7.27 -8.30
N LEU A 89 6.81 6.60 -7.42
CA LEU A 89 6.30 5.55 -6.55
C LEU A 89 5.35 6.09 -5.49
N ARG A 90 5.64 7.25 -4.92
CA ARG A 90 4.74 7.89 -3.95
C ARG A 90 3.40 8.26 -4.59
N VAL A 91 3.43 8.79 -5.81
CA VAL A 91 2.21 9.04 -6.58
C VAL A 91 1.44 7.74 -6.84
N LEU A 92 2.12 6.67 -7.23
CA LEU A 92 1.50 5.35 -7.40
C LEU A 92 0.85 4.85 -6.09
N ALA A 93 1.54 5.00 -4.96
CA ALA A 93 1.06 4.58 -3.65
C ALA A 93 -0.20 5.36 -3.22
N VAL A 94 -0.24 6.67 -3.44
CA VAL A 94 -1.44 7.48 -3.19
C VAL A 94 -2.60 7.05 -4.09
N ASN A 95 -2.34 6.81 -5.38
CA ASN A 95 -3.38 6.32 -6.31
C ASN A 95 -3.94 4.94 -5.89
N ILE A 96 -3.09 4.04 -5.36
CA ILE A 96 -3.54 2.77 -4.79
C ILE A 96 -4.47 3.00 -3.61
N LEU A 97 -4.11 3.89 -2.67
CA LEU A 97 -4.98 4.24 -1.54
C LEU A 97 -6.30 4.83 -2.02
N GLY A 98 -6.29 5.67 -3.05
CA GLY A 98 -7.49 6.19 -3.69
C GLY A 98 -8.40 5.09 -4.23
N ARG A 99 -7.84 4.04 -4.87
CA ARG A 99 -8.61 2.86 -5.29
C ARG A 99 -9.18 2.08 -4.11
N PHE A 100 -8.44 1.97 -3.02
CA PHE A 100 -8.93 1.31 -1.79
C PHE A 100 -10.10 2.05 -1.13
N LEU A 101 -10.19 3.38 -1.27
CA LEU A 101 -11.37 4.14 -0.81
C LEU A 101 -12.66 3.76 -1.56
N LEU A 102 -12.54 3.30 -2.81
CA LEU A 102 -13.68 2.87 -3.65
C LEU A 102 -14.02 1.38 -3.46
N ASN A 103 -13.31 0.67 -2.57
CA ASN A 103 -13.53 -0.75 -2.36
C ASN A 103 -14.86 -1.02 -1.61
N SER A 104 -15.55 -2.09 -1.97
CA SER A 104 -16.79 -2.49 -1.29
C SER A 104 -16.57 -2.98 0.15
N ASP A 105 -15.37 -3.48 0.46
CA ASP A 105 -14.98 -3.88 1.81
C ASP A 105 -14.68 -2.65 2.69
N ARG A 106 -15.47 -2.49 3.76
CA ARG A 106 -15.33 -1.41 4.74
C ARG A 106 -13.98 -1.42 5.44
N ASN A 107 -13.41 -2.59 5.68
CA ASN A 107 -12.10 -2.71 6.33
C ASN A 107 -11.00 -2.12 5.43
N ILE A 108 -11.07 -2.37 4.13
CA ILE A 108 -10.13 -1.82 3.15
C ILE A 108 -10.25 -0.30 3.10
N ARG A 109 -11.49 0.22 3.04
CA ARG A 109 -11.73 1.68 3.07
C ARG A 109 -11.22 2.34 4.34
N TYR A 110 -11.46 1.71 5.50
CA TYR A 110 -10.99 2.22 6.80
C TYR A 110 -9.47 2.30 6.85
N VAL A 111 -8.80 1.25 6.39
CA VAL A 111 -7.34 1.16 6.33
C VAL A 111 -6.77 2.21 5.36
N ALA A 112 -7.44 2.48 4.24
CA ALA A 112 -7.06 3.52 3.29
C ALA A 112 -7.19 4.93 3.87
N LEU A 113 -8.33 5.27 4.50
CA LEU A 113 -8.55 6.56 5.18
C LEU A 113 -7.49 6.80 6.26
N THR A 114 -7.24 5.79 7.10
CA THR A 114 -6.23 5.87 8.17
C THR A 114 -4.83 6.12 7.61
N SER A 115 -4.52 5.54 6.45
CA SER A 115 -3.21 5.69 5.83
C SER A 115 -3.04 7.04 5.13
N LEU A 116 -4.08 7.53 4.45
CA LEU A 116 -4.10 8.87 3.87
C LEU A 116 -4.00 9.97 4.94
N LEU A 117 -4.61 9.77 6.11
CA LEU A 117 -4.49 10.70 7.24
C LEU A 117 -3.05 10.85 7.74
N ARG A 118 -2.27 9.77 7.75
CA ARG A 118 -0.83 9.86 8.06
C ARG A 118 -0.04 10.58 6.97
N LEU A 119 -0.51 10.47 5.73
CA LEU A 119 0.16 10.97 4.53
C LEU A 119 -0.08 12.47 4.31
N VAL A 120 -1.21 13.00 4.79
CA VAL A 120 -1.57 14.42 4.60
C VAL A 120 -0.53 15.37 5.19
N GLN A 121 0.21 14.94 6.23
CA GLN A 121 1.29 15.71 6.84
C GLN A 121 2.55 15.80 5.98
N SER A 122 2.78 14.83 5.09
CA SER A 122 3.98 14.75 4.26
C SER A 122 3.73 15.09 2.79
N ASP A 123 2.56 14.79 2.24
CA ASP A 123 2.17 15.10 0.87
C ASP A 123 0.68 15.49 0.77
N HIS A 124 0.39 16.70 1.24
CA HIS A 124 -0.95 17.27 1.19
C HIS A 124 -1.52 17.33 -0.24
N SER A 125 -0.67 17.64 -1.23
CA SER A 125 -1.09 17.85 -2.62
C SER A 125 -1.66 16.59 -3.27
N ALA A 126 -1.05 15.43 -2.99
CA ALA A 126 -1.50 14.15 -3.54
C ALA A 126 -2.79 13.68 -2.87
N VAL A 127 -2.94 13.89 -1.55
CA VAL A 127 -4.15 13.54 -0.81
C VAL A 127 -5.35 14.37 -1.26
N GLN A 128 -5.16 15.67 -1.53
CA GLN A 128 -6.25 16.56 -1.98
C GLN A 128 -6.94 16.09 -3.28
N ARG A 129 -6.24 15.35 -4.15
CA ARG A 129 -6.84 14.81 -5.38
C ARG A 129 -7.95 13.80 -5.11
N HIS A 130 -7.92 13.14 -3.95
CA HIS A 130 -8.92 12.16 -3.52
C HIS A 130 -9.98 12.78 -2.61
N ARG A 131 -9.96 14.10 -2.38
CA ARG A 131 -10.94 14.81 -1.54
C ARG A 131 -12.40 14.50 -1.91
N PRO A 132 -12.81 14.43 -3.19
CA PRO A 132 -14.19 14.07 -3.52
C PRO A 132 -14.61 12.71 -2.94
N THR A 133 -13.76 11.69 -3.11
CA THR A 133 -14.02 10.33 -2.59
C THR A 133 -14.00 10.28 -1.06
N VAL A 134 -13.15 11.10 -0.41
CA VAL A 134 -13.14 11.22 1.06
C VAL A 134 -14.44 11.85 1.56
N VAL A 135 -14.96 12.87 0.86
CA VAL A 135 -16.24 13.50 1.19
C VAL A 135 -17.39 12.52 1.03
N ASP A 136 -17.38 11.67 -0.01
CA ASP A 136 -18.38 10.62 -0.17
C ASP A 136 -18.37 9.64 1.02
N CYS A 137 -17.18 9.34 1.58
CA CYS A 137 -17.05 8.49 2.77
C CYS A 137 -17.66 9.12 4.04
N LEU A 138 -17.93 10.44 4.08
CA LEU A 138 -18.63 11.09 5.20
C LEU A 138 -20.11 10.67 5.28
N GLN A 139 -20.69 10.31 4.13
CA GLN A 139 -22.09 9.93 3.98
C GLN A 139 -22.33 8.44 4.32
N GLU A 140 -21.28 7.68 4.62
CA GLU A 140 -21.39 6.28 5.02
C GLU A 140 -22.12 6.12 6.35
N THR A 141 -22.92 5.06 6.46
CA THR A 141 -23.67 4.72 7.68
C THR A 141 -22.78 4.28 8.84
N ASP A 142 -21.54 3.87 8.56
CA ASP A 142 -20.56 3.46 9.57
C ASP A 142 -19.89 4.68 10.22
N ALA A 143 -20.16 4.88 11.50
CA ALA A 143 -19.61 5.98 12.29
C ALA A 143 -18.07 5.98 12.34
N SER A 144 -17.41 4.83 12.24
CA SER A 144 -15.95 4.74 12.27
C SER A 144 -15.33 5.27 10.97
N LEU A 145 -15.94 4.94 9.82
CA LEU A 145 -15.51 5.45 8.52
C LEU A 145 -15.79 6.94 8.40
N SER A 146 -17.01 7.37 8.75
CA SER A 146 -17.41 8.77 8.71
C SER A 146 -16.50 9.64 9.60
N ARG A 147 -16.16 9.17 10.82
CA ARG A 147 -15.22 9.87 11.69
C ARG A 147 -13.83 10.01 11.08
N ARG A 148 -13.29 8.95 10.46
CA ARG A 148 -11.97 9.02 9.81
C ARG A 148 -11.96 9.93 8.58
N ALA A 149 -13.02 9.89 7.79
CA ALA A 149 -13.20 10.78 6.65
C ALA A 149 -13.31 12.25 7.10
N LEU A 150 -13.95 12.51 8.25
CA LEU A 150 -14.04 13.85 8.84
C LEU A 150 -12.68 14.35 9.29
N GLU A 151 -11.93 13.53 10.05
CA GLU A 151 -10.55 13.84 10.45
C GLU A 151 -9.66 14.17 9.24
N LEU A 152 -9.77 13.39 8.17
CA LEU A 152 -9.02 13.62 6.92
C LEU A 152 -9.48 14.85 6.15
N SER A 153 -10.76 15.22 6.23
CA SER A 153 -11.31 16.41 5.55
C SER A 153 -10.91 17.72 6.22
N LEU A 154 -10.58 17.67 7.51
CA LEU A 154 -10.18 18.80 8.35
C LEU A 154 -8.66 18.99 8.44
N ALA A 155 -7.88 18.00 8.00
CA ALA A 155 -6.42 18.02 7.98
C ALA A 155 -5.87 18.66 6.69
#